data_AF-A0A530AI98-F1
#
_entry.id   AF-A0A530AI98-F1
#
_cell.length_a   1.000
_cell.length_b   1.000
_cell.length_c   1.000
_cell.angle_alpha   90.00
_cell.angle_beta   90.00
_cell.angle_gamma   90.00
#
_symmetry.space_group_name_H-M   'P 1'
#
loop_
_entity.id
_entity.type
_entity.pdbx_description
1 polymer ?
#
loop_
_entity_poly.entity_id
_entity_poly.type
_entity_poly.pdbx_seq_one_letter_code
_entity_poly.pdbx_strand_id
1 'polypeptide(L)'
;FDPSCDLDAAVASVAYGKLLNAGQTCIAPDYLMVPQGQGAAVAAKFAVAMAKLYPRLSDNPDYTAIVSERHHRRLSDMVAEARDSGADITEVNPANETLGVSDRKMAPVLVRNAGDNLRLMREEIFGPVLPIVEYGTVDEAIDHV
;
A
#
# COMPACT_ATOMS: atom_id res chain seq x y z
N PHE A 1 11.82 5.06 -6.26
CA PHE A 1 11.95 6.16 -7.23
C PHE A 1 13.22 6.92 -6.93
N ASP A 2 14.05 7.14 -7.94
CA ASP A 2 15.18 8.06 -7.87
C ASP A 2 14.70 9.50 -8.14
N PRO A 3 15.52 10.53 -7.83
CA PRO A 3 15.13 11.93 -8.00
C PRO A 3 14.79 12.36 -9.44
N SER A 4 15.23 11.62 -10.46
CA SER A 4 14.95 11.93 -11.87
C SER A 4 13.67 11.29 -12.41
N CYS A 5 12.98 10.47 -11.61
CA CYS A 5 11.78 9.75 -12.00
C CYS A 5 10.60 10.71 -12.31
N ASP A 6 9.94 10.51 -13.46
CA ASP A 6 8.62 11.08 -13.72
C ASP A 6 7.58 10.35 -12.88
N LEU A 7 7.37 10.87 -11.68
CA LEU A 7 6.47 10.28 -10.70
C LEU A 7 5.02 10.24 -11.20
N ASP A 8 4.58 11.24 -11.97
CA ASP A 8 3.21 11.29 -12.48
C ASP A 8 2.96 10.22 -13.54
N ALA A 9 3.97 9.91 -14.37
CA ALA A 9 3.92 8.78 -15.29
C ALA A 9 4.02 7.42 -14.57
N ALA A 10 4.80 7.32 -13.49
CA ALA A 10 5.08 6.05 -12.83
C ALA A 10 3.98 5.60 -11.84
N VAL A 11 3.40 6.52 -11.07
CA VAL A 11 2.48 6.21 -9.97
C VAL A 11 1.27 5.41 -10.44
N ALA A 12 0.69 5.74 -11.60
CA ALA A 12 -0.48 5.03 -12.12
C ALA A 12 -0.19 3.55 -12.37
N SER A 13 0.94 3.25 -13.01
CA SER A 13 1.36 1.88 -13.33
C SER A 13 1.70 1.08 -12.06
N VAL A 14 2.40 1.69 -11.10
CA VAL A 14 2.75 1.03 -9.83
C VAL A 14 1.50 0.81 -8.97
N ALA A 15 0.58 1.78 -8.91
CA ALA A 15 -0.69 1.62 -8.20
C ALA A 15 -1.52 0.49 -8.81
N TYR A 16 -1.59 0.40 -10.14
CA TYR A 16 -2.25 -0.70 -10.83
C TYR A 16 -1.60 -2.04 -10.49
N GLY A 17 -0.27 -2.16 -10.60
CA GLY A 17 0.46 -3.38 -10.25
C GLY A 17 0.25 -3.82 -8.81
N LYS A 18 0.26 -2.88 -7.85
CA LYS A 18 0.01 -3.16 -6.43
C LYS A 18 -1.41 -3.61 -6.17
N LEU A 19 -2.40 -3.13 -6.93
CA LEU A 19 -3.81 -3.45 -6.70
C LEU A 19 -4.36 -4.54 -7.61
N LEU A 20 -3.56 -5.06 -8.55
CA LEU A 20 -3.93 -6.25 -9.31
C LEU A 20 -4.21 -7.40 -8.34
N ASN A 21 -5.41 -7.99 -8.45
CA ASN A 21 -5.92 -9.00 -7.51
C ASN A 21 -5.87 -8.56 -6.03
N ALA A 22 -6.10 -7.27 -5.76
CA ALA A 22 -5.96 -6.66 -4.44
C ALA A 22 -4.58 -6.92 -3.81
N GLY A 23 -3.51 -6.93 -4.62
CA GLY A 23 -2.13 -7.15 -4.16
C GLY A 23 -1.78 -8.59 -3.82
N GLN A 24 -2.67 -9.54 -4.12
CA GLN A 24 -2.43 -10.98 -3.95
C GLN A 24 -1.75 -11.54 -5.20
N THR A 25 -0.57 -11.02 -5.52
CA THR A 25 0.27 -11.47 -6.63
C THR A 25 1.71 -11.59 -6.14
N CYS A 26 2.45 -12.60 -6.62
CA CYS A 26 3.84 -12.86 -6.20
C CYS A 26 4.84 -11.78 -6.66
N ILE A 27 4.38 -10.79 -7.44
CA ILE A 27 5.18 -9.68 -7.97
C ILE A 27 4.62 -8.33 -7.53
N ALA A 28 3.63 -8.30 -6.63
CA ALA A 28 3.15 -7.06 -6.06
C ALA A 28 4.29 -6.42 -5.25
N PRO A 29 4.55 -5.11 -5.40
CA PRO A 29 5.59 -4.46 -4.61
C PRO A 29 5.22 -4.52 -3.12
N ASP A 30 6.12 -5.05 -2.29
CA ASP A 30 5.95 -5.09 -0.84
C ASP A 30 6.26 -3.76 -0.16
N TYR A 31 7.07 -2.90 -0.79
CA TYR A 31 7.30 -1.51 -0.36
C TYR A 31 7.69 -0.63 -1.55
N LEU A 32 7.61 0.69 -1.36
CA LEU A 32 8.06 1.70 -2.31
C LEU A 32 9.14 2.57 -1.66
N MET A 33 10.36 2.56 -2.21
CA MET A 33 11.43 3.44 -1.75
C MET A 33 11.37 4.79 -2.46
N VAL A 34 11.51 5.90 -1.73
CA VAL A 34 11.50 7.27 -2.28
C VAL A 34 12.56 8.14 -1.59
N PRO A 35 13.03 9.23 -2.22
CA PRO A 35 14.01 10.10 -1.57
C PRO A 35 13.44 10.73 -0.30
N GLN A 36 14.32 10.96 0.68
CA GLN A 36 13.96 11.57 1.96
C GLN A 36 13.18 12.88 1.79
N GLY A 37 12.12 13.04 2.56
CA GLY A 37 11.19 14.18 2.52
C GLY A 37 10.11 14.08 1.42
N GLN A 38 10.12 13.06 0.56
CA GLN A 38 9.10 12.92 -0.50
C GLN A 38 7.94 11.98 -0.16
N GLY A 39 8.02 11.20 0.93
CA GLY A 39 7.06 10.14 1.24
C GLY A 39 5.63 10.64 1.35
N ALA A 40 5.40 11.80 1.98
CA ALA A 40 4.07 12.40 2.09
C ALA A 40 3.47 12.78 0.72
N ALA A 41 4.27 13.44 -0.13
CA ALA A 41 3.83 13.86 -1.46
C ALA A 41 3.56 12.67 -2.38
N VAL A 42 4.41 11.63 -2.31
CA VAL A 42 4.24 10.39 -3.05
C VAL A 42 2.98 9.65 -2.59
N ALA A 43 2.76 9.50 -1.27
CA ALA A 43 1.55 8.87 -0.74
C ALA A 43 0.28 9.57 -1.24
N ALA A 44 0.25 10.90 -1.25
CA ALA A 44 -0.89 11.66 -1.76
C ALA A 44 -1.17 11.36 -3.25
N LYS A 45 -0.12 11.28 -4.08
CA LYS A 45 -0.26 10.91 -5.50
C LYS A 45 -0.76 9.48 -5.67
N PHE A 46 -0.25 8.52 -4.88
CA PHE A 46 -0.75 7.15 -4.89
C PHE A 46 -2.21 7.06 -4.45
N ALA A 47 -2.61 7.76 -3.40
CA ALA A 47 -4.00 7.78 -2.94
C ALA A 47 -4.93 8.27 -4.06
N VAL A 48 -4.55 9.33 -4.79
CA VAL A 48 -5.31 9.83 -5.95
C VAL A 48 -5.36 8.80 -7.07
N ALA A 49 -4.25 8.13 -7.41
CA ALA A 49 -4.21 7.14 -8.47
C ALA A 49 -5.04 5.88 -8.12
N MET A 50 -4.93 5.39 -6.88
CA MET A 50 -5.70 4.26 -6.37
C MET A 50 -7.20 4.58 -6.35
N ALA A 51 -7.59 5.80 -5.93
CA ALA A 51 -8.98 6.25 -5.96
C ALA A 51 -9.54 6.40 -7.38
N LYS A 52 -8.70 6.77 -8.36
CA LYS A 52 -9.08 6.80 -9.78
C LYS A 52 -9.28 5.41 -10.36
N LEU A 53 -8.43 4.45 -10.00
CA LEU A 53 -8.55 3.05 -10.41
C LEU A 53 -9.82 2.42 -9.84
N TYR A 54 -10.10 2.65 -8.55
CA TYR A 54 -11.24 2.08 -7.85
C TYR A 54 -12.02 3.13 -7.06
N PRO A 55 -12.93 3.90 -7.72
CA PRO A 55 -13.78 4.89 -7.06
C PRO A 55 -14.83 4.26 -6.12
N ARG A 56 -15.10 2.98 -6.31
CA ARG A 56 -15.95 2.12 -5.49
C ARG A 56 -15.20 0.82 -5.26
N LEU A 57 -15.34 0.22 -4.08
CA LEU A 57 -14.68 -1.01 -3.68
C LEU A 57 -15.70 -2.12 -3.42
N SER A 58 -16.75 -1.87 -2.64
CA SER A 58 -17.68 -2.93 -2.18
C SER A 58 -18.46 -3.58 -3.34
N ASP A 59 -19.22 -2.78 -4.09
CA ASP A 59 -20.04 -3.24 -5.23
C ASP A 59 -19.27 -3.19 -6.57
N ASN A 60 -17.95 -3.30 -6.52
CA ASN A 60 -17.09 -3.23 -7.71
C ASN A 60 -16.64 -4.64 -8.16
N PRO A 61 -17.01 -5.12 -9.37
CA PRO A 61 -16.54 -6.40 -9.89
C PRO A 61 -15.05 -6.42 -10.26
N ASP A 62 -14.45 -5.25 -10.50
CA ASP A 62 -13.04 -5.13 -10.89
C ASP A 62 -12.10 -5.09 -9.67
N TYR A 63 -12.64 -4.90 -8.45
CA TYR A 63 -11.88 -4.94 -7.20
C TYR A 63 -12.17 -6.24 -6.44
N THR A 64 -11.13 -7.03 -6.19
CA THR A 64 -11.28 -8.38 -5.62
C THR A 64 -11.27 -8.38 -4.09
N ALA A 65 -11.80 -9.46 -3.52
CA ALA A 65 -11.74 -9.71 -2.09
C ALA A 65 -10.46 -10.46 -1.72
N ILE A 66 -10.06 -10.33 -0.46
CA ILE A 66 -8.99 -11.15 0.12
C ILE A 66 -9.41 -12.63 0.13
N VAL A 67 -8.47 -13.50 -0.23
CA VAL A 67 -8.71 -14.93 -0.53
C VAL A 67 -9.41 -15.67 0.61
N SER A 68 -9.08 -15.35 1.86
CA SER A 68 -9.64 -16.01 3.04
C SER A 68 -9.80 -15.05 4.22
N GLU A 69 -10.73 -15.39 5.12
CA GLU A 69 -10.95 -14.71 6.40
C GLU A 69 -9.65 -14.57 7.21
N ARG A 70 -8.88 -15.67 7.27
CA ARG A 70 -7.60 -15.73 7.99
C ARG A 70 -6.60 -14.73 7.42
N HIS A 71 -6.50 -14.63 6.10
CA HIS A 71 -5.57 -13.70 5.45
C HIS A 71 -6.02 -12.24 5.58
N HIS A 72 -7.33 -12.00 5.48
CA HIS A 72 -7.91 -10.68 5.72
C HIS A 72 -7.61 -10.19 7.14
N ARG A 73 -7.81 -11.05 8.15
CA ARG A 73 -7.45 -10.75 9.54
C ARG A 73 -5.95 -10.48 9.70
N ARG A 74 -5.09 -11.32 9.12
CA ARG A 74 -3.63 -11.12 9.15
C ARG A 74 -3.22 -9.74 8.62
N LEU A 75 -3.79 -9.31 7.50
CA LEU A 75 -3.54 -7.99 6.91
C LEU A 75 -4.07 -6.85 7.79
N SER A 76 -5.27 -7.02 8.34
CA SER A 76 -5.87 -6.04 9.26
C SER A 76 -5.02 -5.86 10.51
N ASP A 77 -4.52 -6.98 11.07
CA ASP A 77 -3.65 -6.98 12.25
C ASP A 77 -2.29 -6.31 11.94
N MET A 78 -1.71 -6.54 10.76
CA MET A 78 -0.48 -5.85 10.33
C MET A 78 -0.66 -4.33 10.24
N VAL A 79 -1.80 -3.86 9.69
CA VAL A 79 -2.10 -2.43 9.60
C VAL A 79 -2.36 -1.84 10.99
N ALA A 80 -3.05 -2.57 11.87
CA ALA A 80 -3.26 -2.16 13.26
C ALA A 80 -1.93 -2.05 14.02
N GLU A 81 -1.05 -3.05 13.91
CA GLU A 81 0.29 -3.05 14.51
C GLU A 81 1.09 -1.80 14.12
N ALA A 82 1.09 -1.44 12.83
CA ALA A 82 1.79 -0.25 12.36
C ALA A 82 1.13 1.06 12.85
N ARG A 83 -0.20 1.11 12.90
CA ARG A 83 -0.91 2.25 13.49
C ARG A 83 -0.53 2.44 14.96
N ASP A 84 -0.51 1.36 15.72
CA ASP A 84 -0.21 1.35 17.15
C ASP A 84 1.25 1.71 17.44
N SER A 85 2.16 1.43 16.50
CA SER A 85 3.56 1.87 16.58
C SER A 85 3.78 3.34 16.18
N GLY A 86 2.72 4.07 15.78
CA GLY A 86 2.79 5.47 15.37
C GLY A 86 3.10 5.69 13.89
N ALA A 87 2.99 4.67 13.04
CA ALA A 87 3.10 4.85 11.59
C ALA A 87 1.92 5.67 11.04
N ASP A 88 2.17 6.42 9.97
CA ASP A 88 1.13 7.17 9.28
C ASP A 88 0.35 6.24 8.35
N ILE A 89 -0.93 6.02 8.66
CA ILE A 89 -1.82 5.16 7.86
C ILE A 89 -2.76 6.01 7.01
N THR A 90 -2.79 5.76 5.70
CA THR A 90 -3.78 6.34 4.78
C THR A 90 -4.59 5.24 4.11
N GLU A 91 -5.85 5.10 4.50
CA GLU A 91 -6.80 4.19 3.86
C GLU A 91 -7.46 4.90 2.66
N VAL A 92 -7.37 4.30 1.47
CA VAL A 92 -7.93 4.86 0.23
C VAL A 92 -9.32 4.28 0.01
N ASN A 93 -10.32 4.91 0.64
CA ASN A 93 -11.73 4.54 0.53
C ASN A 93 -12.54 5.75 0.02
N PRO A 94 -12.48 6.05 -1.29
CA PRO A 94 -13.01 7.30 -1.85
C PRO A 94 -14.53 7.46 -1.70
N ALA A 95 -15.28 6.36 -1.61
CA ALA A 95 -16.72 6.37 -1.40
C ALA A 95 -17.14 6.18 0.07
N ASN A 96 -16.18 6.14 1.00
CA ASN A 96 -16.42 5.92 2.43
C ASN A 96 -17.32 4.70 2.72
N GLU A 97 -17.06 3.61 2.00
CA GLU A 97 -17.86 2.37 2.08
C GLU A 97 -17.46 1.56 3.32
N THR A 98 -18.42 0.83 3.90
CA THR A 98 -18.11 -0.18 4.91
C THR A 98 -17.66 -1.47 4.21
N LEU A 99 -16.41 -1.89 4.46
CA LEU A 99 -15.80 -3.08 3.86
C LEU A 99 -15.51 -4.14 4.93
N GLY A 100 -15.40 -5.40 4.54
CA GLY A 100 -14.95 -6.48 5.44
C GLY A 100 -16.00 -7.03 6.43
N VAL A 101 -17.24 -6.50 6.41
CA VAL A 101 -18.33 -6.96 7.30
C VAL A 101 -19.10 -8.13 6.68
N SER A 102 -19.52 -7.99 5.43
CA SER A 102 -20.23 -9.03 4.66
C SER A 102 -19.41 -9.57 3.48
N ASP A 103 -18.25 -8.97 3.23
CA ASP A 103 -17.27 -9.40 2.23
C ASP A 103 -15.88 -9.52 2.89
N ARG A 104 -14.87 -9.85 2.09
CA ARG A 104 -13.45 -9.82 2.54
C ARG A 104 -12.67 -8.74 1.81
N LYS A 105 -13.33 -7.69 1.35
CA LYS A 105 -12.68 -6.58 0.68
C LYS A 105 -12.01 -5.70 1.72
N MET A 106 -10.83 -5.23 1.38
CA MET A 106 -10.02 -4.34 2.21
C MET A 106 -9.68 -3.12 1.36
N ALA A 107 -9.79 -1.91 1.91
CA ALA A 107 -9.35 -0.72 1.18
C ALA A 107 -7.84 -0.77 0.97
N PRO A 108 -7.30 -0.21 -0.14
CA PRO A 108 -5.88 0.04 -0.26
C PRO A 108 -5.36 0.87 0.92
N VAL A 109 -4.23 0.49 1.48
CA VAL A 109 -3.60 1.17 2.62
C VAL A 109 -2.20 1.60 2.25
N LEU A 110 -1.90 2.89 2.39
CA LEU A 110 -0.54 3.42 2.33
C LEU A 110 -0.01 3.57 3.76
N VAL A 111 1.22 3.13 3.99
CA VAL A 111 1.87 3.20 5.30
C VAL A 111 3.16 4.00 5.16
N ARG A 112 3.36 5.04 5.96
CA ARG A 112 4.64 5.77 6.04
C ARG A 112 5.16 5.74 7.46
N ASN A 113 6.47 5.97 7.64
CA ASN A 113 7.11 5.98 8.96
C ASN A 113 6.92 4.67 9.74
N ALA A 114 6.83 3.53 9.02
CA ALA A 114 6.84 2.21 9.63
C ALA A 114 8.25 1.86 10.10
N GLY A 115 8.37 1.31 11.32
CA GLY A 115 9.64 0.78 11.80
C GLY A 115 9.99 -0.56 11.16
N ASP A 116 11.28 -0.80 10.91
CA ASP A 116 11.79 -2.02 10.24
C ASP A 116 11.47 -3.33 11.00
N ASN A 117 11.14 -3.24 12.28
CA ASN A 117 10.79 -4.39 13.11
C ASN A 117 9.34 -4.87 12.92
N LEU A 118 8.49 -4.05 12.30
CA LEU A 118 7.06 -4.35 12.09
C LEU A 118 6.87 -5.47 11.06
N ARG A 119 5.81 -6.25 11.23
CA ARG A 119 5.55 -7.39 10.34
C ARG A 119 5.40 -7.01 8.87
N LEU A 120 4.77 -5.87 8.56
CA LEU A 120 4.64 -5.38 7.18
C LEU A 120 5.97 -4.99 6.53
N MET A 121 7.04 -4.81 7.30
CA MET A 121 8.39 -4.53 6.81
C MET A 121 9.26 -5.80 6.70
N ARG A 122 8.80 -6.95 7.22
CA ARG A 122 9.61 -8.18 7.36
C ARG A 122 9.01 -9.41 6.69
N GLU A 123 7.69 -9.43 6.53
CA GLU A 123 6.94 -10.52 5.93
C GLU A 123 6.36 -10.08 4.58
N GLU A 124 6.17 -11.01 3.65
CA GLU A 124 5.40 -10.76 2.43
C GLU A 124 3.97 -10.29 2.79
N ILE A 125 3.57 -9.17 2.21
CA ILE A 125 2.27 -8.56 2.51
C ILE A 125 1.17 -9.33 1.80
N PHE A 126 1.32 -9.62 0.51
CA PHE A 126 0.31 -10.35 -0.29
C PHE A 126 -1.12 -9.77 -0.14
N GLY A 127 -1.24 -8.45 -0.23
CA GLY A 127 -2.48 -7.71 0.00
C GLY A 127 -2.33 -6.23 -0.36
N PRO A 128 -3.40 -5.44 -0.25
CA PRO A 128 -3.44 -4.07 -0.77
C PRO A 128 -2.82 -3.07 0.21
N VAL A 129 -1.72 -3.41 0.86
CA VAL A 129 -0.98 -2.55 1.80
C VAL A 129 0.38 -2.19 1.20
N LEU A 130 0.68 -0.91 1.04
CA LEU A 130 1.92 -0.41 0.45
C LEU A 130 2.66 0.51 1.44
N PRO A 131 3.68 -0.02 2.14
CA PRO A 131 4.69 0.76 2.83
C PRO A 131 5.47 1.67 1.88
N ILE A 132 5.77 2.88 2.32
CA ILE A 132 6.65 3.83 1.63
C ILE A 132 7.82 4.13 2.56
N VAL A 133 9.01 3.78 2.07
CA VAL A 133 10.29 3.90 2.79
C VAL A 133 11.05 5.07 2.20
N GLU A 134 11.50 5.98 3.07
CA GLU A 134 12.35 7.09 2.65
C GLU A 134 13.82 6.70 2.77
N TYR A 135 14.62 7.02 1.75
CA TYR A 135 16.08 6.80 1.77
C TYR A 135 16.83 8.13 1.59
N GLY A 136 18.02 8.25 2.19
CA GLY A 136 18.87 9.43 2.06
C GLY A 136 19.75 9.36 0.81
N THR A 137 20.37 8.20 0.55
CA THR A 137 21.24 7.98 -0.61
C THR A 137 20.81 6.77 -1.44
N VAL A 138 21.19 6.76 -2.73
CA VAL A 138 20.92 5.59 -3.59
C VAL A 138 21.64 4.34 -3.07
N ASP A 139 22.82 4.49 -2.47
CA ASP A 139 23.56 3.37 -1.86
C ASP A 139 22.77 2.77 -0.67
N GLU A 140 22.20 3.60 0.20
CA GLU A 140 21.29 3.14 1.26
C GLU A 140 20.07 2.40 0.70
N ALA A 141 19.55 2.86 -0.44
CA ALA A 141 18.43 2.20 -1.09
C ALA A 141 18.82 0.82 -1.66
N ILE A 142 20.04 0.70 -2.18
CA ILE A 142 20.58 -0.57 -2.69
C ILE A 142 20.85 -1.54 -1.53
N ASP A 143 21.44 -1.07 -0.42
CA ASP A 143 21.74 -1.89 0.75
C ASP A 143 20.49 -2.44 1.46
N HIS A 144 19.32 -1.84 1.21
CA HIS A 144 18.03 -2.26 1.76
C HIS A 144 17.38 -3.43 0.98
N VAL A 145 17.80 -3.70 -0.25
CA VAL A 145 17.18 -4.68 -1.17
C VAL A 145 17.83 -6.06 -1.09
#